data_AF-A0A2V7MQM6-F1
#
_entry.id   AF-A0A2V7MQM6-F1
#
_cell.length_a   1.000
_cell.length_b   1.000
_cell.length_c   1.000
_cell.angle_alpha   90.00
_cell.angle_beta   90.00
_cell.angle_gamma   90.00
#
_symmetry.space_group_name_H-M   'P 1'
#
loop_
_entity.id
_entity.type
_entity.pdbx_description
1 polymer ?
#
loop_
_entity_poly.entity_id
_entity_poly.type
_entity_poly.pdbx_seq_one_letter_code
_entity_poly.pdbx_strand_id
1 'polypeptide(L)'
;MRASTARLMNSPVRLADLTFPQVNRLIHRTRLAFIHLDNLLAFGKRDRDGRVDGYITAYLPDECLLVFFRKGEAVNAASLHTTGRQVVTITEALKRMRAEVERGELAYSAAPMEQLAWMYQSCAVPLQPRAVDAGSPGALFPALQQEKVSGVLELISDGRVSYARVEDGRFVGGYYCDKLDEQPVGKFFEAQFQAGSGGAAPAISAVVFPPAADLPQQAPNALIHTYRELYWRIVDEVDKEFPGEAKRRAQKVSAGILEQHKAIGILSAARGAETPDAVVQPEELAAALMDWSRQLLQGVEVMMPGTAPKILREATREHRYVLQSAGFYGQLPWPVTW
;
A
#
# COMPACT_ATOMS: atom_id res chain seq x y z
N MET A 1 21.55 -15.19 -17.81
CA MET A 1 20.18 -14.70 -17.56
C MET A 1 19.96 -13.52 -18.50
N ARG A 2 18.95 -13.54 -19.37
CA ARG A 2 18.70 -12.42 -20.29
C ARG A 2 18.25 -11.22 -19.47
N ALA A 3 18.93 -10.10 -19.59
CA ALA A 3 18.60 -8.91 -18.83
C ALA A 3 17.18 -8.43 -19.23
N SER A 4 16.29 -8.23 -18.25
CA SER A 4 14.90 -7.79 -18.50
C SER A 4 14.88 -6.49 -19.30
N THR A 5 14.08 -6.41 -20.36
CA THR A 5 13.93 -5.16 -21.13
C THR A 5 12.77 -4.30 -20.65
N ALA A 6 12.07 -4.72 -19.59
CA ALA A 6 10.92 -3.99 -19.04
C ALA A 6 11.37 -2.64 -18.49
N ARG A 7 10.64 -1.59 -18.88
CA ARG A 7 10.93 -0.20 -18.53
C ARG A 7 9.82 0.39 -17.70
N LEU A 8 10.17 1.34 -16.84
CA LEU A 8 9.20 2.13 -16.13
C LEU A 8 8.34 2.92 -17.13
N MET A 9 7.03 3.02 -16.85
CA MET A 9 6.09 3.74 -17.71
C MET A 9 6.60 5.16 -18.03
N ASN A 10 6.56 5.52 -19.32
CA ASN A 10 6.99 6.83 -19.84
C ASN A 10 8.44 7.20 -19.49
N SER A 11 9.32 6.21 -19.29
CA SER A 11 10.73 6.43 -18.95
C SER A 11 11.65 5.44 -19.69
N PRO A 12 12.87 5.87 -20.06
CA PRO A 12 13.89 4.96 -20.58
C PRO A 12 14.48 4.02 -19.52
N VAL A 13 14.21 4.27 -18.22
CA VAL A 13 14.75 3.51 -17.10
C VAL A 13 14.19 2.09 -17.06
N ARG A 14 15.06 1.08 -16.95
CA ARG A 14 14.66 -0.32 -16.81
C ARG A 14 14.27 -0.64 -15.36
N LEU A 15 13.22 -1.45 -15.20
CA LEU A 15 12.73 -1.86 -13.87
C LEU A 15 13.78 -2.66 -13.10
N ALA A 16 14.55 -3.49 -13.82
CA ALA A 16 15.64 -4.29 -13.26
C ALA A 16 16.84 -3.46 -12.78
N ASP A 17 16.94 -2.18 -13.16
CA ASP A 17 18.06 -1.31 -12.79
C ASP A 17 17.69 -0.39 -11.61
N LEU A 18 16.44 -0.45 -11.12
CA LEU A 18 15.96 0.39 -10.04
C LEU A 18 16.72 0.12 -8.72
N THR A 19 17.19 1.19 -8.09
CA THR A 19 17.78 1.16 -6.75
C THR A 19 17.18 2.30 -5.94
N PHE A 20 16.62 1.96 -4.78
CA PHE A 20 15.97 2.92 -3.90
C PHE A 20 16.92 3.40 -2.81
N PRO A 21 16.68 4.57 -2.19
CA PRO A 21 17.45 5.03 -1.04
C PRO A 21 17.38 4.01 0.09
N GLN A 22 18.45 3.87 0.85
CA GLN A 22 18.47 3.00 2.04
C GLN A 22 19.44 3.54 3.08
N VAL A 23 19.20 3.21 4.34
CA VAL A 23 20.15 3.47 5.44
C VAL A 23 21.16 2.32 5.53
N ASN A 24 20.67 1.09 5.40
CA ASN A 24 21.51 -0.09 5.43
C ASN A 24 20.95 -1.16 4.49
N ARG A 25 21.84 -2.01 3.95
CA ARG A 25 21.47 -3.16 3.14
C ARG A 25 21.60 -4.42 3.99
N LEU A 26 20.49 -5.10 4.21
CA LEU A 26 20.41 -6.32 5.03
C LEU A 26 20.68 -7.56 4.18
N ILE A 27 20.15 -7.59 2.96
CA ILE A 27 20.41 -8.64 1.96
C ILE A 27 20.81 -7.96 0.66
N HIS A 28 22.00 -8.29 0.16
CA HIS A 28 22.44 -7.88 -1.17
C HIS A 28 21.57 -8.52 -2.23
N ARG A 29 21.47 -7.87 -3.40
CA ARG A 29 20.70 -8.38 -4.53
C ARG A 29 21.10 -9.82 -4.85
N THR A 30 20.21 -10.76 -4.55
CA THR A 30 20.44 -12.20 -4.56
C THR A 30 19.29 -12.88 -5.31
N ARG A 31 19.56 -13.94 -6.05
CA ARG A 31 18.51 -14.68 -6.76
C ARG A 31 17.49 -15.25 -5.77
N LEU A 32 16.21 -15.17 -6.12
CA LEU A 32 15.12 -15.69 -5.30
C LEU A 32 15.26 -17.20 -5.04
N ALA A 33 15.81 -17.96 -5.98
CA ALA A 33 16.15 -19.39 -5.81
C ALA A 33 17.05 -19.70 -4.61
N PHE A 34 17.80 -18.72 -4.10
CA PHE A 34 18.67 -18.90 -2.93
C PHE A 34 18.08 -18.30 -1.63
N ILE A 35 16.85 -17.80 -1.67
CA ILE A 35 16.23 -17.12 -0.53
C ILE A 35 14.99 -17.89 -0.07
N HIS A 36 14.99 -18.31 1.19
CA HIS A 36 13.81 -18.87 1.81
C HIS A 36 12.86 -17.75 2.27
N LEU A 37 11.95 -17.32 1.40
CA LEU A 37 11.04 -16.18 1.65
C LEU A 37 10.28 -16.26 2.97
N ASP A 38 9.77 -17.44 3.36
CA ASP A 38 9.04 -17.56 4.63
C ASP A 38 9.91 -17.31 5.87
N ASN A 39 11.19 -17.70 5.82
CA ASN A 39 12.12 -17.44 6.92
C ASN A 39 12.45 -15.95 6.99
N LEU A 40 12.59 -15.28 5.83
CA LEU A 40 12.81 -13.84 5.77
C LEU A 40 11.62 -13.07 6.37
N LEU A 41 10.39 -13.43 5.99
CA LEU A 41 9.17 -12.79 6.50
C LEU A 41 8.93 -13.06 7.99
N ALA A 42 9.37 -14.21 8.50
CA ALA A 42 9.25 -14.56 9.91
C ALA A 42 10.41 -14.05 10.77
N PHE A 43 11.45 -13.44 10.19
CA PHE A 43 12.69 -13.13 10.89
C PHE A 43 12.48 -12.19 12.08
N GLY A 44 11.75 -11.08 11.91
CA GLY A 44 11.47 -10.12 12.99
C GLY A 44 10.62 -10.67 14.15
N LYS A 45 9.91 -11.77 13.92
CA LYS A 45 9.15 -12.48 14.97
C LYS A 45 10.06 -13.40 15.81
N ARG A 46 11.13 -13.92 15.19
CA ARG A 46 12.06 -14.88 15.81
C ARG A 46 13.24 -14.19 16.48
N ASP A 47 13.72 -13.08 15.89
CA ASP A 47 14.92 -12.40 16.31
C ASP A 47 14.70 -10.88 16.41
N ARG A 48 15.31 -10.25 17.41
CA ARG A 48 15.26 -8.80 17.60
C ARG A 48 15.97 -8.06 16.47
N ASP A 49 17.03 -8.64 15.91
CA ASP A 49 17.78 -8.05 14.79
C ASP A 49 16.95 -7.99 13.51
N GLY A 50 15.90 -8.82 13.42
CA GLY A 50 14.92 -8.77 12.34
C GLY A 50 13.85 -7.69 12.49
N ARG A 51 13.76 -6.99 13.62
CA ARG A 51 12.73 -5.98 13.90
C ARG A 51 13.09 -4.61 13.33
N VAL A 52 13.30 -4.57 12.02
CA VAL A 52 13.77 -3.39 11.28
C VAL A 52 12.64 -2.81 10.43
N ASP A 53 12.57 -1.49 10.37
CA ASP A 53 11.77 -0.78 9.37
C ASP A 53 12.51 -0.81 8.03
N GLY A 54 11.86 -1.26 6.97
CA GLY A 54 12.54 -1.47 5.71
C GLY A 54 11.65 -1.90 4.57
N TYR A 55 12.27 -2.28 3.48
CA TYR A 55 11.58 -2.77 2.30
C TYR A 55 12.39 -3.86 1.61
N ILE A 56 11.67 -4.83 1.04
CA ILE A 56 12.18 -5.76 0.05
C ILE A 56 11.95 -5.14 -1.33
N THR A 57 12.97 -5.18 -2.19
CA THR A 57 12.81 -4.97 -3.63
C THR A 57 12.99 -6.31 -4.33
N ALA A 58 11.94 -6.79 -5.01
CA ALA A 58 12.01 -7.99 -5.85
C ALA A 58 12.05 -7.57 -7.32
N TYR A 59 13.13 -7.91 -8.01
CA TYR A 59 13.33 -7.67 -9.43
C TYR A 59 12.82 -8.88 -10.21
N LEU A 60 11.60 -8.79 -10.71
CA LEU A 60 11.00 -9.82 -11.55
C LEU A 60 11.24 -9.49 -13.04
N PRO A 61 10.98 -10.44 -13.95
CA PRO A 61 11.21 -10.20 -15.38
C PRO A 61 10.48 -9.00 -15.95
N ASP A 62 9.23 -8.76 -15.55
CA ASP A 62 8.39 -7.71 -16.16
C ASP A 62 7.96 -6.62 -15.16
N GLU A 63 8.30 -6.76 -13.89
CA GLU A 63 7.95 -5.82 -12.83
C GLU A 63 9.02 -5.73 -11.73
N CYS A 64 8.95 -4.66 -10.94
CA CYS A 64 9.70 -4.49 -9.71
C CYS A 64 8.70 -4.41 -8.55
N LEU A 65 8.74 -5.39 -7.64
CA LEU A 65 7.87 -5.44 -6.48
C LEU A 65 8.54 -4.83 -5.26
N LEU A 66 7.76 -4.13 -4.46
CA LEU A 66 8.15 -3.60 -3.17
C LEU A 66 7.28 -4.25 -2.09
N VAL A 67 7.90 -4.79 -1.03
CA VAL A 67 7.19 -5.22 0.18
C VAL A 67 7.73 -4.41 1.34
N PHE A 68 6.86 -3.68 2.03
CA PHE A 68 7.24 -2.75 3.09
C PHE A 68 7.05 -3.36 4.46
N PHE A 69 7.98 -3.05 5.38
CA PHE A 69 8.05 -3.61 6.71
C PHE A 69 8.04 -2.52 7.77
N ARG A 70 7.24 -2.72 8.82
CA ARG A 70 7.29 -1.95 10.07
C ARG A 70 7.72 -2.88 11.19
N LYS A 71 8.84 -2.59 11.85
CA LYS A 71 9.42 -3.39 12.94
C LYS A 71 9.56 -4.89 12.56
N GLY A 72 9.94 -5.16 11.32
CA GLY A 72 10.11 -6.52 10.79
C GLY A 72 8.82 -7.24 10.38
N GLU A 73 7.65 -6.61 10.47
CA GLU A 73 6.38 -7.16 9.99
C GLU A 73 5.99 -6.52 8.67
N ALA A 74 5.62 -7.34 7.67
CA ALA A 74 5.13 -6.84 6.39
C ALA A 74 3.80 -6.11 6.60
N VAL A 75 3.73 -4.85 6.17
CA VAL A 75 2.56 -3.98 6.37
C VAL A 75 1.89 -3.58 5.06
N ASN A 76 2.61 -3.52 3.94
CA ASN A 76 2.03 -3.19 2.64
C ASN A 76 2.92 -3.67 1.49
N ALA A 77 2.42 -3.61 0.25
CA ALA A 77 3.19 -3.94 -0.94
C ALA A 77 2.79 -3.08 -2.15
N ALA A 78 3.72 -2.90 -3.09
CA ALA A 78 3.49 -2.17 -4.33
C ALA A 78 4.20 -2.85 -5.51
N SER A 79 3.74 -2.55 -6.72
CA SER A 79 4.32 -3.02 -7.98
C SER A 79 4.61 -1.83 -8.90
N LEU A 80 5.79 -1.83 -9.50
CA LEU A 80 6.17 -0.97 -10.61
C LEU A 80 6.29 -1.84 -11.87
N HIS A 81 5.54 -1.50 -12.91
CA HIS A 81 5.46 -2.26 -14.16
C HIS A 81 5.52 -1.32 -15.38
N THR A 82 5.51 -1.90 -16.59
CA THR A 82 5.61 -1.15 -17.85
C THR A 82 4.42 -0.23 -18.12
N THR A 83 3.26 -0.57 -17.57
CA THR A 83 2.01 0.18 -17.73
C THR A 83 1.68 1.09 -16.54
N GLY A 84 2.57 1.21 -15.55
CA GLY A 84 2.35 2.09 -14.41
C GLY A 84 2.88 1.56 -13.09
N ARG A 85 2.29 2.05 -12.01
CA ARG A 85 2.59 1.64 -10.63
C ARG A 85 1.27 1.49 -9.89
N GLN A 86 1.22 0.57 -8.95
CA GLN A 86 0.03 0.35 -8.14
C GLN A 86 0.37 -0.32 -6.81
N VAL A 87 -0.46 -0.07 -5.81
CA VAL A 87 -0.46 -0.84 -4.56
C VAL A 87 -1.10 -2.21 -4.82
N VAL A 88 -0.50 -3.26 -4.27
CA VAL A 88 -0.98 -4.65 -4.40
C VAL A 88 -1.07 -5.28 -3.02
N THR A 89 -1.81 -6.38 -2.88
CA THR A 89 -1.81 -7.08 -1.59
C THR A 89 -0.46 -7.72 -1.32
N ILE A 90 -0.10 -7.84 -0.04
CA ILE A 90 1.12 -8.57 0.36
C ILE A 90 1.05 -10.01 -0.15
N THR A 91 -0.12 -10.65 -0.08
CA THR A 91 -0.34 -12.01 -0.57
C THR A 91 -0.04 -12.12 -2.07
N GLU A 92 -0.53 -11.20 -2.88
CA GLU A 92 -0.30 -11.22 -4.32
C GLU A 92 1.17 -10.94 -4.67
N ALA A 93 1.81 -9.96 -4.01
CA ALA A 93 3.24 -9.71 -4.20
C ALA A 93 4.07 -10.97 -3.92
N LEU A 94 3.82 -11.64 -2.79
CA LEU A 94 4.53 -12.87 -2.42
C LEU A 94 4.25 -14.04 -3.38
N LYS A 95 3.01 -14.16 -3.88
CA LYS A 95 2.64 -15.16 -4.88
C LYS A 95 3.43 -14.95 -6.18
N ARG A 96 3.51 -13.72 -6.68
CA ARG A 96 4.29 -13.37 -7.89
C ARG A 96 5.78 -13.61 -7.72
N MET A 97 6.34 -13.27 -6.56
CA MET A 97 7.74 -13.58 -6.25
C MET A 97 8.03 -15.09 -6.31
N ARG A 98 7.14 -15.92 -5.76
CA ARG A 98 7.29 -17.39 -5.81
C ARG A 98 7.14 -17.95 -7.23
N ALA A 99 6.26 -17.37 -8.04
CA ALA A 99 6.09 -17.79 -9.44
C ALA A 99 7.35 -17.58 -10.27
N GLU A 100 8.17 -16.58 -9.95
CA GLU A 100 9.40 -16.23 -10.67
C GLU A 100 10.68 -16.60 -9.92
N VAL A 101 10.64 -17.61 -9.04
CA VAL A 101 11.77 -17.97 -8.16
C VAL A 101 13.09 -18.24 -8.91
N GLU A 102 13.02 -18.83 -10.10
CA GLU A 102 14.19 -19.19 -10.92
C GLU A 102 14.83 -17.98 -11.64
N ARG A 103 14.06 -16.91 -11.84
CA ARG A 103 14.44 -15.76 -12.68
C ARG A 103 14.57 -14.46 -11.90
N GLY A 104 13.85 -14.33 -10.80
CA GLY A 104 13.80 -13.12 -10.00
C GLY A 104 14.97 -12.99 -9.06
N GLU A 105 15.22 -11.75 -8.65
CA GLU A 105 16.22 -11.39 -7.65
C GLU A 105 15.56 -10.55 -6.56
N LEU A 106 16.18 -10.49 -5.39
CA LEU A 106 15.68 -9.76 -4.24
C LEU A 106 16.82 -9.04 -3.53
N ALA A 107 16.54 -7.83 -3.07
CA ALA A 107 17.32 -7.13 -2.06
C ALA A 107 16.43 -6.80 -0.85
N TYR A 108 17.02 -6.74 0.34
CA TYR A 108 16.35 -6.29 1.55
C TYR A 108 17.13 -5.14 2.17
N SER A 109 16.47 -4.01 2.38
CA SER A 109 17.09 -2.78 2.86
C SER A 109 16.32 -2.20 4.05
N ALA A 110 17.05 -1.64 5.00
CA ALA A 110 16.50 -0.83 6.08
C ALA A 110 16.31 0.62 5.60
N ALA A 111 15.19 1.23 5.97
CA ALA A 111 14.92 2.63 5.65
C ALA A 111 13.97 3.27 6.68
N PRO A 112 14.04 4.59 6.90
CA PRO A 112 13.16 5.29 7.83
C PRO A 112 11.70 5.23 7.38
N MET A 113 10.76 5.23 8.33
CA MET A 113 9.32 5.10 8.04
C MET A 113 8.79 6.18 7.08
N GLU A 114 9.25 7.43 7.18
CA GLU A 114 8.86 8.50 6.27
C GLU A 114 9.28 8.19 4.82
N GLN A 115 10.48 7.65 4.62
CA GLN A 115 10.92 7.20 3.28
C GLN A 115 10.03 6.06 2.76
N LEU A 116 9.72 5.07 3.60
CA LEU A 116 8.84 3.96 3.21
C LEU A 116 7.44 4.45 2.83
N ALA A 117 6.92 5.43 3.58
CA ALA A 117 5.65 6.08 3.27
C ALA A 117 5.69 6.78 1.91
N TRP A 118 6.78 7.45 1.55
CA TRP A 118 6.93 8.09 0.23
C TRP A 118 7.07 7.09 -0.92
N MET A 119 7.80 5.99 -0.70
CA MET A 119 7.90 4.89 -1.68
C MET A 119 6.53 4.24 -1.94
N TYR A 120 5.76 4.01 -0.88
CA TYR A 120 4.38 3.54 -0.99
C TYR A 120 3.51 4.57 -1.73
N GLN A 121 3.58 5.83 -1.32
CA GLN A 121 2.77 6.91 -1.86
C GLN A 121 3.00 7.11 -3.36
N SER A 122 4.25 6.96 -3.84
CA SER A 122 4.56 7.04 -5.28
C SER A 122 3.91 5.95 -6.14
N CYS A 123 3.27 4.95 -5.51
CA CYS A 123 2.47 3.92 -6.15
C CYS A 123 0.97 4.02 -5.81
N ALA A 124 0.59 4.75 -4.76
CA ALA A 124 -0.77 4.80 -4.22
C ALA A 124 -1.61 5.96 -4.76
N VAL A 125 -0.98 7.01 -5.29
CA VAL A 125 -1.67 8.22 -5.76
C VAL A 125 -1.30 8.60 -7.19
N PRO A 126 -2.13 9.38 -7.88
CA PRO A 126 -1.78 9.94 -9.18
C PRO A 126 -0.48 10.76 -9.10
N LEU A 127 0.44 10.46 -10.01
CA LEU A 127 1.72 11.16 -10.13
C LEU A 127 1.58 12.36 -11.06
N GLN A 128 2.24 13.47 -10.72
CA GLN A 128 2.34 14.65 -11.58
C GLN A 128 3.70 14.64 -12.28
N PRO A 129 3.78 14.29 -13.58
CA PRO A 129 5.05 14.29 -14.30
C PRO A 129 5.66 15.67 -14.34
N ARG A 130 7.00 15.74 -14.22
CA ARG A 130 7.77 16.96 -14.42
C ARG A 130 8.61 16.82 -15.68
N ALA A 131 8.59 17.84 -16.52
CA ALA A 131 9.50 17.90 -17.65
C ALA A 131 10.93 18.04 -17.11
N VAL A 132 11.81 17.14 -17.55
CA VAL A 132 13.23 17.17 -17.18
C VAL A 132 14.04 17.09 -18.45
N ASP A 133 14.88 18.10 -18.66
CA ASP A 133 15.87 18.12 -19.73
C ASP A 133 17.25 17.81 -19.12
N ALA A 134 17.84 16.68 -19.52
CA ALA A 134 19.18 16.30 -19.11
C ALA A 134 20.25 17.33 -19.53
N GLY A 135 20.01 18.06 -20.63
CA GLY A 135 20.89 19.13 -21.10
C GLY A 135 20.77 20.44 -20.30
N SER A 136 19.73 20.59 -19.49
CA SER A 136 19.43 21.80 -18.73
C SER A 136 19.10 21.50 -17.26
N PRO A 137 20.03 20.88 -16.50
CA PRO A 137 19.78 20.47 -15.10
C PRO A 137 19.31 21.61 -14.19
N GLY A 138 19.82 22.81 -14.45
CA GLY A 138 19.49 24.01 -13.69
C GLY A 138 18.04 24.50 -13.85
N ALA A 139 17.24 23.92 -14.76
CA ALA A 139 15.87 24.39 -15.00
C ALA A 139 14.82 23.79 -14.05
N LEU A 140 15.04 22.57 -13.53
CA LEU A 140 14.03 21.84 -12.76
C LEU A 140 13.66 22.55 -11.45
N PHE A 141 14.65 22.87 -10.62
CA PHE A 141 14.40 23.48 -9.30
C PHE A 141 13.85 24.92 -9.38
N PRO A 142 14.35 25.80 -10.27
CA PRO A 142 13.71 27.10 -10.50
C PRO A 142 12.26 26.99 -10.95
N ALA A 143 11.91 26.01 -11.81
CA ALA A 143 10.52 25.79 -12.19
C ALA A 143 9.66 25.40 -10.98
N LEU A 144 10.14 24.48 -10.13
CA LEU A 144 9.45 24.12 -8.88
C LEU A 144 9.27 25.33 -7.95
N GLN A 145 10.26 26.22 -7.91
CA GLN A 145 10.22 27.45 -7.11
C GLN A 145 9.19 28.46 -7.65
N GLN A 146 9.21 28.71 -8.95
CA GLN A 146 8.29 29.64 -9.62
C GLN A 146 6.84 29.18 -9.49
N GLU A 147 6.60 27.88 -9.62
CA GLU A 147 5.27 27.26 -9.50
C GLU A 147 4.84 27.04 -8.04
N LYS A 148 5.71 27.32 -7.06
CA LYS A 148 5.42 27.14 -5.63
C LYS A 148 4.97 25.71 -5.28
N VAL A 149 5.59 24.73 -5.94
CA VAL A 149 5.21 23.32 -5.79
C VAL A 149 5.39 22.88 -4.34
N SER A 150 4.40 22.16 -3.82
CA SER A 150 4.46 21.50 -2.52
C SER A 150 4.20 20.01 -2.69
N GLY A 151 5.12 19.17 -2.23
CA GLY A 151 5.09 17.74 -2.53
C GLY A 151 6.41 17.03 -2.26
N VAL A 152 6.44 15.76 -2.62
CA VAL A 152 7.67 14.96 -2.75
C VAL A 152 7.99 14.85 -4.23
N LEU A 153 9.15 15.36 -4.62
CA LEU A 153 9.78 15.12 -5.91
C LEU A 153 10.48 13.77 -5.86
N GLU A 154 10.04 12.80 -6.67
CA GLU A 154 10.84 11.62 -6.98
C GLU A 154 11.61 11.88 -8.28
N LEU A 155 12.92 11.78 -8.20
CA LEU A 155 13.84 11.85 -9.33
C LEU A 155 14.49 10.49 -9.51
N ILE A 156 14.41 9.94 -10.71
CA ILE A 156 15.07 8.69 -11.10
C ILE A 156 16.10 9.04 -12.15
N SER A 157 17.38 8.76 -11.89
CA SER A 157 18.46 8.88 -12.87
C SER A 157 19.22 7.57 -13.00
N ASP A 158 19.25 6.99 -14.19
CA ASP A 158 19.89 5.70 -14.48
C ASP A 158 19.49 4.59 -13.49
N GLY A 159 18.21 4.56 -13.12
CA GLY A 159 17.65 3.60 -12.15
C GLY A 159 17.80 4.00 -10.68
N ARG A 160 18.59 5.02 -10.35
CA ARG A 160 18.79 5.49 -8.98
C ARG A 160 17.65 6.42 -8.58
N VAL A 161 16.85 5.99 -7.61
CA VAL A 161 15.67 6.73 -7.14
C VAL A 161 16.07 7.64 -5.99
N SER A 162 15.62 8.89 -6.01
CA SER A 162 15.80 9.85 -4.92
C SER A 162 14.51 10.61 -4.66
N TYR A 163 14.24 10.92 -3.41
CA TYR A 163 13.07 11.68 -2.96
C TYR A 163 13.51 12.99 -2.33
N ALA A 164 12.93 14.10 -2.75
CA ALA A 164 13.10 15.42 -2.13
C ALA A 164 11.75 16.04 -1.81
N ARG A 165 11.55 16.39 -0.54
CA ARG A 165 10.40 17.16 -0.09
C ARG A 165 10.61 18.63 -0.42
N VAL A 166 9.59 19.21 -1.05
CA VAL A 166 9.53 20.61 -1.45
C VAL A 166 8.26 21.23 -0.84
N GLU A 167 8.37 22.42 -0.28
CA GLU A 167 7.26 23.20 0.28
C GLU A 167 7.33 24.64 -0.23
N ASP A 168 6.25 25.14 -0.83
CA ASP A 168 6.20 26.46 -1.50
C ASP A 168 7.40 26.67 -2.44
N GLY A 169 7.78 25.62 -3.17
CA GLY A 169 8.90 25.63 -4.09
C GLY A 169 10.30 25.60 -3.44
N ARG A 170 10.39 25.43 -2.12
CA ARG A 170 11.65 25.37 -1.36
C ARG A 170 11.95 23.95 -0.90
N PHE A 171 13.21 23.57 -0.99
CA PHE A 171 13.68 22.27 -0.49
C PHE A 171 13.62 22.21 1.04
N VAL A 172 13.10 21.09 1.58
CA VAL A 172 12.96 20.85 3.02
C VAL A 172 13.88 19.72 3.51
N GLY A 173 13.94 18.62 2.77
CA GLY A 173 14.65 17.40 3.16
C GLY A 173 14.48 16.31 2.12
N GLY A 174 15.15 15.16 2.29
CA GLY A 174 15.03 14.08 1.32
C GLY A 174 15.78 12.81 1.67
N TYR A 175 15.55 11.79 0.85
CA TYR A 175 16.18 10.48 0.91
C TYR A 175 16.78 10.15 -0.45
N TYR A 176 18.07 9.84 -0.48
CA TYR A 176 18.84 9.81 -1.73
C TYR A 176 19.52 8.46 -1.92
N CYS A 177 19.45 7.91 -3.12
CA CYS A 177 20.22 6.72 -3.46
C CYS A 177 21.70 7.12 -3.62
N ASP A 178 22.57 6.47 -2.84
CA ASP A 178 24.03 6.58 -2.92
C ASP A 178 24.62 8.00 -2.77
N LYS A 179 23.89 8.93 -2.12
CA LYS A 179 24.47 10.22 -1.74
C LYS A 179 25.45 10.01 -0.57
N LEU A 180 26.68 10.51 -0.72
CA LEU A 180 27.63 10.56 0.39
C LEU A 180 27.18 11.61 1.42
N ASP A 181 27.32 11.32 2.71
CA ASP A 181 26.84 12.20 3.79
C ASP A 181 27.38 13.64 3.66
N GLU A 182 28.68 13.77 3.36
CA GLU A 182 29.39 15.05 3.21
C GLU A 182 29.01 15.83 1.94
N GLN A 183 28.36 15.20 0.96
CA GLN A 183 28.02 15.85 -0.31
C GLN A 183 26.80 16.79 -0.13
N PRO A 184 26.91 18.08 -0.50
CA PRO A 184 25.76 18.97 -0.51
C PRO A 184 24.65 18.49 -1.45
N VAL A 185 23.38 18.59 -1.02
CA VAL A 185 22.21 18.10 -1.78
C VAL A 185 22.12 18.70 -3.18
N GLY A 186 22.39 20.00 -3.33
CA GLY A 186 22.41 20.66 -4.65
C GLY A 186 23.42 20.02 -5.61
N LYS A 187 24.66 19.79 -5.14
CA LYS A 187 25.71 19.11 -5.93
C LYS A 187 25.36 17.66 -6.24
N PHE A 188 24.69 16.97 -5.31
CA PHE A 188 24.21 15.62 -5.56
C PHE A 188 23.19 15.59 -6.70
N PHE A 189 22.23 16.52 -6.69
CA PHE A 189 21.23 16.61 -7.75
C PHE A 189 21.85 17.00 -9.08
N GLU A 190 22.75 17.99 -9.12
CA GLU A 190 23.47 18.35 -10.35
C GLU A 190 24.22 17.15 -10.95
N ALA A 191 24.84 16.32 -10.11
CA ALA A 191 25.55 15.12 -10.56
C ALA A 191 24.64 14.07 -11.21
N GLN A 192 23.34 14.03 -10.87
CA GLN A 192 22.39 13.09 -11.49
C GLN A 192 22.12 13.38 -12.97
N PHE A 193 22.49 14.57 -13.46
CA PHE A 193 22.29 14.99 -14.84
C PHE A 193 23.56 14.91 -15.69
N GLN A 194 24.69 14.57 -15.07
CA GLN A 194 25.95 14.45 -15.78
C GLN A 194 25.95 13.18 -16.64
N ALA A 195 26.51 13.29 -17.84
CA ALA A 195 26.68 12.14 -18.71
C ALA A 195 27.57 11.09 -18.05
N GLY A 196 27.23 9.82 -18.25
CA GLY A 196 28.05 8.71 -17.76
C GLY A 196 29.42 8.66 -18.46
N SER A 197 30.27 7.71 -18.05
CA SER A 197 31.63 7.53 -18.60
C SER A 197 31.70 7.33 -20.12
N GLY A 198 30.58 6.98 -20.77
CA GLY A 198 30.45 6.86 -22.23
C GLY A 198 29.88 8.10 -22.95
N GLY A 199 29.67 9.22 -22.26
CA GLY A 199 29.17 10.47 -22.85
C GLY A 199 27.67 10.49 -23.19
N ALA A 200 26.94 9.40 -22.94
CA ALA A 200 25.49 9.35 -23.10
C ALA A 200 24.80 10.15 -21.98
N ALA A 201 23.76 10.90 -22.35
CA ALA A 201 22.89 11.58 -21.39
C ALA A 201 22.17 10.55 -20.49
N PRO A 202 22.04 10.82 -19.19
CA PRO A 202 21.40 9.90 -18.26
C PRO A 202 19.91 9.71 -18.57
N ALA A 203 19.41 8.51 -18.29
CA ALA A 203 17.99 8.18 -18.34
C ALA A 203 17.28 8.80 -17.13
N ILE A 204 16.69 9.99 -17.30
CA ILE A 204 16.04 10.73 -16.22
C ILE A 204 14.51 10.69 -16.32
N SER A 205 13.85 10.57 -15.18
CA SER A 205 12.42 10.81 -14.99
C SER A 205 12.19 11.55 -13.67
N ALA A 206 11.22 12.46 -13.65
CA ALA A 206 10.79 13.10 -12.41
C ALA A 206 9.27 13.19 -12.31
N VAL A 207 8.76 12.98 -11.11
CA VAL A 207 7.35 13.12 -10.76
C VAL A 207 7.22 13.81 -9.41
N VAL A 208 6.08 14.46 -9.19
CA VAL A 208 5.69 15.02 -7.90
C VAL A 208 4.41 14.33 -7.41
N PHE A 209 4.35 14.06 -6.12
CA PHE A 209 3.17 13.55 -5.44
C PHE A 209 3.05 14.14 -4.02
N PRO A 210 1.86 14.12 -3.39
CA PRO A 210 1.69 14.60 -2.01
C PRO A 210 2.56 13.82 -1.01
N PRO A 211 3.15 14.47 0.01
CA PRO A 211 3.90 13.76 1.04
C PRO A 211 2.98 12.85 1.86
N ALA A 212 3.54 11.74 2.35
CA ALA A 212 2.89 10.85 3.31
C ALA A 212 3.72 10.82 4.60
N ALA A 213 3.05 10.97 5.74
CA ALA A 213 3.70 10.94 7.05
C ALA A 213 3.74 9.52 7.66
N ASP A 214 2.85 8.64 7.22
CA ASP A 214 2.76 7.27 7.71
C ASP A 214 2.52 6.28 6.57
N LEU A 215 2.97 5.05 6.80
CA LEU A 215 2.80 3.91 5.92
C LEU A 215 1.54 3.14 6.33
N PRO A 216 0.48 3.09 5.49
CA PRO A 216 -0.75 2.38 5.86
C PRO A 216 -0.51 0.88 5.97
N GLN A 217 -1.16 0.26 6.95
CA GLN A 217 -1.11 -1.18 7.18
C GLN A 217 -2.29 -1.87 6.49
N GLN A 218 -2.02 -2.88 5.68
CA GLN A 218 -3.06 -3.76 5.13
C GLN A 218 -3.68 -4.59 6.26
N ALA A 219 -5.00 -4.76 6.19
CA ALA A 219 -5.74 -5.61 7.09
C ALA A 219 -5.24 -7.06 6.96
N PRO A 220 -4.90 -7.73 8.08
CA PRO A 220 -4.57 -9.15 8.03
C PRO A 220 -5.74 -9.98 7.49
N ASN A 221 -5.45 -11.05 6.75
CA ASN A 221 -6.48 -11.95 6.21
C ASN A 221 -7.44 -12.47 7.30
N ALA A 222 -6.92 -12.79 8.49
CA ALA A 222 -7.76 -13.21 9.62
C ALA A 222 -8.80 -12.15 9.99
N LEU A 223 -8.42 -10.86 9.96
CA LEU A 223 -9.33 -9.76 10.26
C LEU A 223 -10.40 -9.61 9.17
N ILE A 224 -10.01 -9.70 7.89
CA ILE A 224 -10.95 -9.71 6.75
C ILE A 224 -11.96 -10.83 6.93
N HIS A 225 -11.51 -12.05 7.27
CA HIS A 225 -12.40 -13.19 7.50
C HIS A 225 -13.37 -12.97 8.67
N THR A 226 -12.90 -12.42 9.80
CA THR A 226 -13.77 -12.09 10.94
C THR A 226 -14.86 -11.09 10.56
N TYR A 227 -14.53 -10.01 9.84
CA TYR A 227 -15.53 -9.03 9.41
C TYR A 227 -16.49 -9.60 8.34
N ARG A 228 -16.02 -10.46 7.43
CA ARG A 228 -16.89 -11.18 6.47
C ARG A 228 -17.86 -12.10 7.18
N GLU A 229 -17.39 -12.84 8.18
CA GLU A 229 -18.24 -13.72 8.96
C GLU A 229 -19.31 -12.91 9.71
N LEU A 230 -18.92 -11.82 10.35
CA LEU A 230 -19.84 -10.95 11.05
C LEU A 230 -20.90 -10.33 10.13
N TYR A 231 -20.52 -9.86 8.94
CA TYR A 231 -21.47 -9.40 7.92
C TYR A 231 -22.58 -10.45 7.72
N TRP A 232 -22.20 -11.70 7.47
CA TRP A 232 -23.17 -12.74 7.20
C TRP A 232 -23.94 -13.20 8.44
N ARG A 233 -23.35 -13.16 9.63
CA ARG A 233 -24.08 -13.41 10.89
C ARG A 233 -25.20 -12.38 11.10
N ILE A 234 -24.94 -11.11 10.81
CA ILE A 234 -25.99 -10.07 10.85
C ILE A 234 -27.10 -10.39 9.84
N VAL A 235 -26.74 -10.80 8.61
CA VAL A 235 -27.74 -11.22 7.60
C VAL A 235 -28.58 -12.39 8.11
N ASP A 236 -27.96 -13.41 8.71
CA ASP A 236 -28.66 -14.58 9.22
C ASP A 236 -29.62 -14.22 10.38
N GLU A 237 -29.21 -13.34 11.30
CA GLU A 237 -30.09 -12.86 12.37
C GLU A 237 -31.26 -12.01 11.82
N VAL A 238 -31.03 -11.20 10.77
CA VAL A 238 -32.13 -10.49 10.09
C VAL A 238 -33.08 -11.49 9.41
N ASP A 239 -32.58 -12.59 8.85
CA ASP A 239 -33.40 -13.58 8.16
C ASP A 239 -34.34 -14.34 9.11
N LYS A 240 -33.96 -14.52 10.39
CA LYS A 240 -34.85 -15.09 11.41
C LYS A 240 -36.10 -14.23 11.63
N GLU A 241 -35.96 -12.91 11.52
CA GLU A 241 -37.05 -11.94 11.70
C GLU A 241 -37.80 -11.67 10.38
N PHE A 242 -37.11 -11.77 9.24
CA PHE A 242 -37.68 -11.57 7.89
C PHE A 242 -37.26 -12.69 6.91
N PRO A 243 -37.83 -13.90 7.05
CA PRO A 243 -37.40 -15.07 6.30
C PRO A 243 -37.42 -14.87 4.78
N GLY A 244 -36.29 -15.12 4.12
CA GLY A 244 -36.16 -15.06 2.66
C GLY A 244 -35.94 -13.65 2.11
N GLU A 245 -36.01 -12.60 2.94
CA GLU A 245 -35.80 -11.23 2.49
C GLU A 245 -34.43 -10.65 2.85
N ALA A 246 -33.78 -11.19 3.89
CA ALA A 246 -32.60 -10.60 4.48
C ALA A 246 -31.45 -10.44 3.48
N LYS A 247 -31.17 -11.49 2.70
CA LYS A 247 -30.09 -11.47 1.70
C LYS A 247 -30.31 -10.39 0.64
N ARG A 248 -31.53 -10.26 0.12
CA ARG A 248 -31.87 -9.24 -0.89
C ARG A 248 -31.71 -7.83 -0.31
N ARG A 249 -32.16 -7.61 0.93
CA ARG A 249 -32.02 -6.33 1.64
C ARG A 249 -30.54 -5.98 1.88
N ALA A 250 -29.79 -6.93 2.41
CA ALA A 250 -28.34 -6.84 2.62
C ALA A 250 -27.59 -6.44 1.34
N GLN A 251 -27.86 -7.14 0.23
CA GLN A 251 -27.24 -6.84 -1.06
C GLN A 251 -27.61 -5.45 -1.60
N LYS A 252 -28.87 -5.03 -1.42
CA LYS A 252 -29.31 -3.69 -1.81
C LYS A 252 -28.56 -2.60 -1.05
N VAL A 253 -28.38 -2.75 0.28
CA VAL A 253 -27.59 -1.81 1.08
C VAL A 253 -26.12 -1.85 0.67
N SER A 254 -25.53 -3.04 0.50
CA SER A 254 -24.13 -3.17 0.05
C SER A 254 -23.88 -2.48 -1.28
N ALA A 255 -24.79 -2.62 -2.25
CA ALA A 255 -24.71 -1.90 -3.52
C ALA A 255 -24.83 -0.38 -3.35
N GLY A 256 -25.70 0.07 -2.44
CA GLY A 256 -25.94 1.50 -2.17
C GLY A 256 -24.75 2.23 -1.54
N ILE A 257 -23.88 1.53 -0.81
CA ILE A 257 -22.72 2.14 -0.12
C ILE A 257 -21.37 1.81 -0.77
N LEU A 258 -21.34 1.00 -1.84
CA LEU A 258 -20.11 0.47 -2.42
C LEU A 258 -19.12 1.54 -2.89
N GLU A 259 -19.63 2.65 -3.46
CA GLU A 259 -18.79 3.76 -3.93
C GLU A 259 -18.09 4.48 -2.78
N GLN A 260 -18.77 4.62 -1.64
CA GLN A 260 -18.26 5.26 -0.43
C GLN A 260 -17.35 4.33 0.37
N HIS A 261 -17.70 3.04 0.39
CA HIS A 261 -17.06 2.00 1.20
C HIS A 261 -16.71 0.79 0.34
N LYS A 262 -15.62 0.88 -0.44
CA LYS A 262 -15.16 -0.23 -1.32
C LYS A 262 -14.97 -1.56 -0.58
N ALA A 263 -14.56 -1.49 0.69
CA ALA A 263 -14.40 -2.65 1.57
C ALA A 263 -15.67 -3.51 1.69
N ILE A 264 -16.89 -2.94 1.53
CA ILE A 264 -18.12 -3.71 1.57
C ILE A 264 -18.20 -4.77 0.46
N GLY A 265 -17.54 -4.56 -0.68
CA GLY A 265 -17.48 -5.54 -1.76
C GLY A 265 -16.79 -6.83 -1.32
N ILE A 266 -15.75 -6.73 -0.50
CA ILE A 266 -15.03 -7.86 0.11
C ILE A 266 -15.92 -8.54 1.16
N LEU A 267 -16.56 -7.73 2.01
CA LEU A 267 -17.38 -8.21 3.12
C LEU A 267 -18.62 -8.98 2.64
N SER A 268 -19.28 -8.46 1.62
CA SER A 268 -20.53 -9.00 1.06
C SER A 268 -20.34 -10.12 0.04
N ALA A 269 -19.09 -10.48 -0.29
CA ALA A 269 -18.79 -11.59 -1.18
C ALA A 269 -19.41 -12.90 -0.65
N ALA A 270 -20.01 -13.67 -1.57
CA ALA A 270 -20.79 -14.87 -1.25
C ALA A 270 -20.00 -15.86 -0.35
N ARG A 271 -20.71 -16.49 0.59
CA ARG A 271 -20.15 -17.58 1.41
C ARG A 271 -19.62 -18.69 0.50
N GLY A 272 -18.44 -19.21 0.81
CA GLY A 272 -17.77 -20.26 0.03
C GLY A 272 -17.10 -19.78 -1.26
N ALA A 273 -17.31 -18.53 -1.69
CA ALA A 273 -16.52 -17.93 -2.77
C ALA A 273 -15.13 -17.53 -2.26
N GLU A 274 -14.15 -17.56 -3.15
CA GLU A 274 -12.81 -17.03 -2.89
C GLU A 274 -12.93 -15.56 -2.44
N THR A 275 -12.18 -15.20 -1.38
CA THR A 275 -12.14 -13.80 -0.92
C THR A 275 -11.54 -12.96 -2.05
N PRO A 276 -12.21 -11.88 -2.51
CA PRO A 276 -11.61 -10.97 -3.46
C PRO A 276 -10.28 -10.44 -2.91
N ASP A 277 -9.23 -10.51 -3.72
CA ASP A 277 -7.94 -9.91 -3.38
C ASP A 277 -8.09 -8.39 -3.45
N ALA A 278 -7.87 -7.71 -2.32
CA ALA A 278 -8.08 -6.28 -2.23
C ALA A 278 -7.19 -5.66 -1.16
N VAL A 279 -6.56 -4.54 -1.52
CA VAL A 279 -5.83 -3.69 -0.59
C VAL A 279 -6.86 -2.95 0.26
N VAL A 280 -6.92 -3.26 1.54
CA VAL A 280 -7.85 -2.67 2.50
C VAL A 280 -7.18 -2.52 3.86
N GLN A 281 -7.47 -1.43 4.56
CA GLN A 281 -6.98 -1.16 5.91
C GLN A 281 -7.99 -1.64 6.97
N PRO A 282 -7.53 -1.97 8.20
CA PRO A 282 -8.42 -2.38 9.29
C PRO A 282 -9.59 -1.41 9.54
N GLU A 283 -9.33 -0.12 9.47
CA GLU A 283 -10.31 0.95 9.73
C GLU A 283 -11.37 1.02 8.63
N GLU A 284 -10.98 0.74 7.38
CA GLU A 284 -11.91 0.70 6.25
C GLU A 284 -12.91 -0.46 6.36
N LEU A 285 -12.47 -1.63 6.86
CA LEU A 285 -13.36 -2.76 7.15
C LEU A 285 -14.37 -2.41 8.24
N ALA A 286 -13.88 -1.83 9.35
CA ALA A 286 -14.71 -1.44 10.47
C ALA A 286 -15.75 -0.38 10.07
N ALA A 287 -15.30 0.67 9.37
CA ALA A 287 -16.16 1.75 8.88
C ALA A 287 -17.24 1.24 7.92
N ALA A 288 -16.86 0.41 6.94
CA ALA A 288 -17.79 -0.15 5.97
C ALA A 288 -18.85 -1.04 6.63
N LEU A 289 -18.45 -1.94 7.53
CA LEU A 289 -19.40 -2.82 8.20
C LEU A 289 -20.33 -2.04 9.14
N MET A 290 -19.80 -1.04 9.85
CA MET A 290 -20.58 -0.21 10.76
C MET A 290 -21.67 0.58 10.01
N ASP A 291 -21.32 1.29 8.93
CA ASP A 291 -22.31 2.03 8.15
C ASP A 291 -23.32 1.11 7.46
N TRP A 292 -22.85 -0.01 6.90
CA TRP A 292 -23.72 -1.03 6.33
C TRP A 292 -24.72 -1.57 7.37
N SER A 293 -24.24 -1.91 8.56
CA SER A 293 -25.08 -2.44 9.65
C SER A 293 -26.11 -1.40 10.07
N ARG A 294 -25.69 -0.13 10.19
CA ARG A 294 -26.59 0.99 10.49
C ARG A 294 -27.71 1.09 9.45
N GLN A 295 -27.39 1.13 8.16
CA GLN A 295 -28.39 1.30 7.11
C GLN A 295 -29.33 0.09 6.99
N LEU A 296 -28.81 -1.13 7.08
CA LEU A 296 -29.62 -2.35 7.06
C LEU A 296 -30.59 -2.39 8.24
N LEU A 297 -30.07 -2.16 9.45
CA LEU A 297 -30.85 -2.30 10.68
C LEU A 297 -31.79 -1.12 10.90
N GLN A 298 -31.52 0.07 10.35
CA GLN A 298 -32.49 1.17 10.31
C GLN A 298 -33.74 0.75 9.52
N GLY A 299 -33.55 0.08 8.38
CA GLY A 299 -34.66 -0.48 7.61
C GLY A 299 -35.46 -1.53 8.38
N VAL A 300 -34.77 -2.38 9.17
CA VAL A 300 -35.42 -3.36 10.06
C VAL A 300 -36.20 -2.66 11.17
N GLU A 301 -35.60 -1.69 11.85
CA GLU A 301 -36.17 -0.99 12.99
C GLU A 301 -37.45 -0.21 12.61
N VAL A 302 -37.49 0.37 11.40
CA VAL A 302 -38.69 1.03 10.87
C VAL A 302 -39.87 0.05 10.72
N MET A 303 -39.59 -1.20 10.36
CA MET A 303 -40.63 -2.23 10.19
C MET A 303 -40.99 -2.91 11.52
N MET A 304 -40.00 -3.12 12.39
CA MET A 304 -40.15 -3.81 13.67
C MET A 304 -39.24 -3.16 14.73
N PRO A 305 -39.77 -2.20 15.52
CA PRO A 305 -38.99 -1.52 16.55
C PRO A 305 -38.48 -2.45 17.65
N GLY A 306 -37.26 -2.19 18.13
CA GLY A 306 -36.57 -2.97 19.15
C GLY A 306 -35.85 -4.22 18.63
N THR A 307 -35.86 -4.46 17.32
CA THR A 307 -35.26 -5.65 16.71
C THR A 307 -33.79 -5.43 16.34
N ALA A 308 -33.41 -4.22 15.92
CA ALA A 308 -32.01 -3.90 15.62
C ALA A 308 -31.03 -4.19 16.78
N PRO A 309 -31.28 -3.76 18.04
CA PRO A 309 -30.38 -4.08 19.15
C PRO A 309 -30.31 -5.58 19.47
N LYS A 310 -31.40 -6.34 19.27
CA LYS A 310 -31.40 -7.81 19.47
C LYS A 310 -30.50 -8.50 18.45
N ILE A 311 -30.66 -8.15 17.17
CA ILE A 311 -29.83 -8.67 16.08
C ILE A 311 -28.36 -8.37 16.34
N LEU A 312 -28.02 -7.12 16.69
CA LEU A 312 -26.65 -6.75 17.01
C LEU A 312 -26.10 -7.57 18.17
N ARG A 313 -26.85 -7.71 19.27
CA ARG A 313 -26.43 -8.49 20.43
C ARG A 313 -26.12 -9.94 20.07
N GLU A 314 -27.00 -10.61 19.33
CA GLU A 314 -26.78 -12.02 18.97
C GLU A 314 -25.65 -12.19 17.96
N ALA A 315 -25.64 -11.41 16.87
CA ALA A 315 -24.64 -11.55 15.80
C ALA A 315 -23.21 -11.23 16.26
N THR A 316 -23.06 -10.29 17.20
CA THR A 316 -21.74 -9.80 17.65
C THR A 316 -21.24 -10.44 18.94
N ARG A 317 -22.03 -11.32 19.59
CA ARG A 317 -21.76 -11.87 20.92
C ARG A 317 -20.37 -12.46 21.13
N GLU A 318 -19.89 -13.21 20.15
CA GLU A 318 -18.61 -13.91 20.20
C GLU A 318 -17.41 -12.97 20.01
N HIS A 319 -17.58 -11.89 19.25
CA HIS A 319 -16.51 -10.94 18.92
C HIS A 319 -16.65 -9.60 19.63
N ARG A 320 -17.53 -9.52 20.64
CA ARG A 320 -17.95 -8.25 21.26
C ARG A 320 -16.80 -7.36 21.71
N TYR A 321 -15.76 -7.92 22.33
CA TYR A 321 -14.61 -7.17 22.83
C TYR A 321 -13.75 -6.62 21.70
N VAL A 322 -13.52 -7.42 20.66
CA VAL A 322 -12.73 -7.00 19.48
C VAL A 322 -13.46 -5.88 18.75
N LEU A 323 -14.76 -6.04 18.52
CA LEU A 323 -15.60 -5.04 17.85
C LEU A 323 -15.70 -3.74 18.67
N GLN A 324 -15.77 -3.84 20.00
CA GLN A 324 -15.77 -2.68 20.88
C GLN A 324 -14.43 -1.93 20.80
N SER A 325 -13.29 -2.64 20.82
CA SER A 325 -11.98 -2.01 20.66
C SER A 325 -11.78 -1.37 19.29
N ALA A 326 -12.41 -1.92 18.25
CA ALA A 326 -12.39 -1.38 16.89
C ALA A 326 -13.39 -0.22 16.68
N GLY A 327 -14.15 0.18 17.71
CA GLY A 327 -15.12 1.27 17.62
C GLY A 327 -16.40 0.95 16.84
N PHE A 328 -16.67 -0.32 16.51
CA PHE A 328 -17.80 -0.75 15.68
C PHE A 328 -19.16 -0.26 16.21
N TYR A 329 -19.37 -0.27 17.53
CA TYR A 329 -20.62 0.19 18.13
C TYR A 329 -20.75 1.72 18.24
N GLY A 330 -19.64 2.46 18.10
CA GLY A 330 -19.56 3.87 18.48
C GLY A 330 -20.46 4.81 17.69
N GLN A 331 -20.83 4.44 16.46
CA GLN A 331 -21.74 5.24 15.61
C GLN A 331 -23.09 4.56 15.33
N LEU A 332 -23.36 3.43 15.99
CA LEU A 332 -24.66 2.77 15.90
C LEU A 332 -25.64 3.47 16.85
N PRO A 333 -26.87 3.80 16.40
CA PRO A 333 -27.84 4.51 17.24
C PRO A 333 -28.44 3.62 18.35
N TRP A 334 -28.21 2.30 18.30
CA TRP A 334 -28.76 1.35 19.25
C TRP A 334 -27.70 0.93 20.28
N PRO A 335 -27.93 1.19 21.58
CA PRO A 335 -27.06 0.67 22.62
C PRO A 335 -27.19 -0.86 22.68
N VAL A 336 -26.05 -1.56 22.72
CA VAL A 336 -25.99 -3.01 22.91
C VAL A 336 -25.56 -3.31 24.34
N THR A 337 -26.46 -3.91 25.12
CA THR A 337 -26.19 -4.37 26.49
C THR A 337 -25.89 -5.86 26.50
N TRP A 338 -24.88 -6.27 27.26
CA TRP A 338 -24.30 -7.62 27.26
C TRP A 338 -24.67 -8.45 28.49
#